data_AF-H1UXY5-F1
#
_entry.id   AF-H1UXY5-F1
#
_cell.length_a   1.000
_cell.length_b   1.000
_cell.length_c   1.000
_cell.angle_alpha   90.00
_cell.angle_beta   90.00
_cell.angle_gamma   90.00
#
_symmetry.space_group_name_H-M   'P 1'
#
loop_
_entity.id
_entity.type
_entity.pdbx_description
1 polymer ?
#
loop_
_entity_poly.entity_id
_entity_poly.type
_entity_poly.pdbx_seq_one_letter_code
_entity_poly.pdbx_strand_id
1 'polypeptide(L)'
;FARRVLWCEVPSPKINAIEYIRLLAIDEDIPEDVRDHYAEILRRMCPDFETLHSREEYTNPANGYNICWACLSPKEQEASEVYMLGRVLWCIFEGASAPQQAAVWQSYRWEAEVDFPAYLRTPPKIQSLIDRCTIGRRATLGNQIGRDGNRLVFKGYGKMADPGDIRTAAATWWKREVAWAEAFLTTREGSKSVGGWDENHFGRPSLQEVMNELDKLCAQF
;
A
#
# COMPACT_ATOMS: atom_id res chain seq x y z
N PHE A 1 -1.44 -10.51 -16.95
CA PHE A 1 -1.86 -9.88 -15.68
C PHE A 1 -0.78 -8.90 -15.25
N ALA A 2 -1.12 -7.74 -14.67
CA ALA A 2 -0.21 -6.68 -14.16
C ALA A 2 0.37 -5.66 -15.17
N ARG A 3 -0.47 -4.82 -15.79
CA ARG A 3 0.02 -3.55 -16.37
C ARG A 3 -0.76 -2.28 -16.00
N ARG A 4 -1.78 -2.35 -15.13
CA ARG A 4 -2.57 -1.17 -14.72
C ARG A 4 -3.14 -1.25 -13.30
N VAL A 5 -2.50 -1.94 -12.35
CA VAL A 5 -2.91 -1.82 -10.95
C VAL A 5 -2.09 -0.67 -10.37
N LEU A 6 -2.78 0.40 -9.94
CA LEU A 6 -2.19 1.51 -9.22
C LEU A 6 -1.53 0.95 -7.95
N TRP A 7 -0.21 0.94 -7.92
CA TRP A 7 0.59 0.38 -6.82
C TRP A 7 0.52 1.22 -5.55
N CYS A 8 -0.11 2.39 -5.56
CA CYS A 8 -0.01 3.36 -4.45
C CYS A 8 -0.99 3.13 -3.28
N GLU A 9 -1.91 2.14 -3.38
CA GLU A 9 -2.94 1.87 -2.35
C GLU A 9 -3.07 0.38 -1.98
N VAL A 10 -2.34 -0.49 -2.68
CA VAL A 10 -2.40 -1.95 -2.51
C VAL A 10 -1.33 -2.49 -1.53
N PRO A 11 -0.08 -2.01 -1.57
CA PRO A 11 1.00 -2.49 -0.70
C PRO A 11 0.80 -2.19 0.79
N SER A 12 1.74 -2.71 1.58
CA SER A 12 1.83 -2.38 3.00
C SER A 12 2.12 -0.88 3.19
N PRO A 13 1.70 -0.28 4.32
CA PRO A 13 1.97 1.13 4.63
C PRO A 13 3.45 1.53 4.52
N LYS A 14 4.37 0.61 4.84
CA LYS A 14 5.82 0.84 4.75
C LYS A 14 6.27 0.99 3.29
N ILE A 15 5.77 0.10 2.43
CA ILE A 15 6.05 0.14 0.99
C ILE A 15 5.44 1.41 0.39
N ASN A 16 4.20 1.75 0.74
CA ASN A 16 3.55 2.97 0.25
C ASN A 16 4.32 4.23 0.65
N ALA A 17 4.81 4.30 1.89
CA ALA A 17 5.62 5.44 2.33
C ALA A 17 6.84 5.64 1.43
N ILE A 18 7.57 4.57 1.12
CA ILE A 18 8.76 4.63 0.25
C ILE A 18 8.36 4.91 -1.20
N GLU A 19 7.26 4.34 -1.68
CA GLU A 19 6.77 4.56 -3.05
C GLU A 19 6.35 6.02 -3.29
N TYR A 20 5.73 6.68 -2.31
CA TYR A 20 5.39 8.11 -2.43
C TYR A 20 6.64 8.97 -2.58
N ILE A 21 7.67 8.74 -1.76
CA ILE A 21 8.95 9.43 -1.88
C ILE A 21 9.61 9.11 -3.22
N ARG A 22 9.58 7.85 -3.65
CA ARG A 22 10.14 7.42 -4.93
C ARG A 22 9.47 8.12 -6.10
N LEU A 23 8.14 8.19 -6.14
CA LEU A 23 7.42 8.86 -7.23
C LEU A 23 7.80 10.34 -7.29
N LEU A 24 7.83 11.01 -6.14
CA LEU A 24 8.22 12.43 -6.07
C LEU A 24 9.70 12.67 -6.43
N ALA A 25 10.57 11.67 -6.26
CA ALA A 25 11.99 11.75 -6.58
C ALA A 25 12.34 11.48 -8.06
N ILE A 26 11.44 10.89 -8.84
CA ILE A 26 11.73 10.47 -10.24
C ILE A 26 10.83 11.09 -11.29
N ASP A 27 9.65 11.57 -10.90
CA ASP A 27 8.68 12.11 -11.85
C ASP A 27 9.16 13.46 -12.42
N GLU A 28 9.27 13.52 -13.76
CA GLU A 28 9.78 14.68 -14.49
C GLU A 28 8.80 15.88 -14.43
N ASP A 29 7.52 15.64 -14.13
CA ASP A 29 6.51 16.69 -13.97
C ASP A 29 6.60 17.41 -12.59
N ILE A 30 7.42 16.90 -11.68
CA ILE A 30 7.64 17.48 -10.35
C ILE A 30 8.76 18.53 -10.40
N PRO A 31 8.59 19.71 -9.75
CA PRO A 31 9.63 20.74 -9.68
C PRO A 31 10.98 20.19 -9.21
N GLU A 32 12.07 20.66 -9.83
CA GLU A 32 13.43 20.14 -9.60
C GLU A 32 13.86 20.20 -8.13
N ASP A 33 13.57 21.30 -7.44
CA ASP A 33 13.87 21.48 -6.02
C ASP A 33 13.15 20.44 -5.13
N VAL A 34 11.90 20.14 -5.46
CA VAL A 34 11.09 19.12 -4.77
C VAL A 34 11.64 17.72 -5.08
N ARG A 35 11.96 17.46 -6.34
CA ARG A 35 12.49 16.17 -6.78
C ARG A 35 13.84 15.87 -6.13
N ASP A 36 14.73 16.84 -6.08
CA ASP A 36 16.05 16.71 -5.44
C ASP A 36 15.92 16.44 -3.94
N HIS A 37 15.00 17.14 -3.26
CA HIS A 37 14.71 16.90 -1.84
C HIS A 37 14.29 15.44 -1.58
N TYR A 38 13.36 14.90 -2.36
CA TYR A 38 12.90 13.52 -2.19
C TYR A 38 13.94 12.49 -2.67
N ALA A 39 14.75 12.81 -3.67
CA ALA A 39 15.88 11.99 -4.08
C ALA A 39 16.90 11.85 -2.94
N GLU A 40 17.21 12.92 -2.19
CA GLU A 40 18.09 12.85 -1.02
C GLU A 40 17.53 11.96 0.11
N ILE A 41 16.21 11.96 0.32
CA ILE A 41 15.57 11.01 1.25
C ILE A 41 15.74 9.58 0.74
N LEU A 42 15.51 9.34 -0.55
CA LEU A 42 15.60 8.01 -1.13
C LEU A 42 17.03 7.46 -1.15
N ARG A 43 18.05 8.27 -1.48
CA ARG A 43 19.47 7.87 -1.47
C ARG A 43 19.95 7.37 -0.11
N ARG A 44 19.38 7.91 0.98
CA ARG A 44 19.70 7.43 2.33
C ARG A 44 19.25 5.98 2.56
N MET A 45 18.14 5.57 1.94
CA MET A 45 17.59 4.22 2.07
C MET A 45 18.09 3.26 0.98
N CYS A 46 18.30 3.77 -0.24
CA CYS A 46 18.79 3.04 -1.40
C CYS A 46 19.75 3.95 -2.19
N PRO A 47 21.07 3.90 -1.89
CA PRO A 47 22.05 4.80 -2.51
C PRO A 47 22.11 4.75 -4.04
N ASP A 48 21.81 3.59 -4.63
CA ASP A 48 21.91 3.34 -6.07
C ASP A 48 20.53 3.30 -6.76
N PHE A 49 19.50 3.94 -6.18
CA PHE A 49 18.13 3.81 -6.67
C PHE A 49 17.96 4.29 -8.12
N GLU A 50 18.71 5.32 -8.54
CA GLU A 50 18.65 5.85 -9.91
C GLU A 50 19.09 4.78 -10.91
N THR A 51 20.13 4.01 -10.56
CA THR A 51 20.61 2.92 -11.42
C THR A 51 19.60 1.78 -11.53
N LEU A 52 18.80 1.54 -10.49
CA LEU A 52 17.72 0.56 -10.52
C LEU A 52 16.53 1.09 -11.33
N HIS A 53 16.31 2.40 -11.35
CA HIS A 53 15.23 3.04 -12.09
C HIS A 53 15.52 3.15 -13.59
N SER A 54 16.73 3.54 -13.97
CA SER A 54 17.13 3.84 -15.36
C SER A 54 17.63 2.64 -16.15
N ARG A 55 17.60 1.42 -15.58
CA ARG A 55 18.06 0.20 -16.27
C ARG A 55 17.03 -0.28 -17.28
N GLU A 56 17.41 -0.25 -18.55
CA GLU A 56 16.64 -0.87 -19.64
C GLU A 56 16.94 -2.37 -19.79
N GLU A 57 18.13 -2.82 -19.36
CA GLU A 57 18.56 -4.21 -19.49
C GLU A 57 18.08 -5.10 -18.32
N TYR A 58 17.53 -6.27 -18.66
CA TYR A 58 17.13 -7.27 -17.66
C TYR A 58 18.32 -8.14 -17.21
N THR A 59 18.96 -7.76 -16.12
CA THR A 59 20.09 -8.44 -15.46
C THR A 59 19.73 -9.28 -14.22
N ASN A 60 18.44 -9.45 -13.89
CA ASN A 60 17.92 -10.12 -12.69
C ASN A 60 18.80 -9.96 -11.42
N PRO A 61 18.93 -8.74 -10.85
CA PRO A 61 19.78 -8.49 -9.68
C PRO A 61 19.32 -9.31 -8.48
N ALA A 62 20.24 -9.63 -7.56
CA ALA A 62 20.00 -10.50 -6.41
C ALA A 62 18.80 -10.05 -5.53
N ASN A 63 18.57 -8.73 -5.43
CA ASN A 63 17.48 -8.14 -4.64
C ASN A 63 16.29 -7.66 -5.50
N GLY A 64 16.25 -8.02 -6.78
CA GLY A 64 15.23 -7.57 -7.73
C GLY A 64 15.30 -6.07 -8.08
N TYR A 65 14.33 -5.60 -8.86
CA TYR A 65 14.24 -4.20 -9.32
C TYR A 65 13.32 -3.33 -8.48
N ASN A 66 12.61 -3.91 -7.53
CA ASN A 66 11.66 -3.16 -6.72
C ASN A 66 12.43 -2.35 -5.67
N ILE A 67 12.65 -1.06 -5.95
CA ILE A 67 13.37 -0.13 -5.07
C ILE A 67 12.75 -0.11 -3.67
N CYS A 68 11.41 -0.05 -3.58
CA CYS A 68 10.71 -0.02 -2.31
C CYS A 68 10.95 -1.30 -1.49
N TRP A 69 11.02 -2.46 -2.14
CA TRP A 69 11.36 -3.74 -1.52
C TRP A 69 12.81 -3.80 -1.06
N ALA A 70 13.74 -3.30 -1.89
CA ALA A 70 15.17 -3.25 -1.59
C ALA A 70 15.50 -2.33 -0.40
N CYS A 71 14.67 -1.31 -0.14
CA CYS A 71 14.79 -0.42 1.01
C CYS A 71 14.39 -1.08 2.35
N LEU A 72 13.73 -2.24 2.34
CA LEU A 72 13.24 -2.92 3.54
C LEU A 72 14.25 -3.96 4.05
N SER A 73 14.32 -4.12 5.37
CA SER A 73 15.03 -5.26 5.96
C SER A 73 14.23 -6.57 5.80
N PRO A 74 14.85 -7.76 5.98
CA PRO A 74 14.13 -9.03 5.85
C PRO A 74 12.89 -9.15 6.75
N LYS A 75 12.93 -8.60 7.98
CA LYS A 75 11.74 -8.59 8.86
C LYS A 75 10.66 -7.60 8.41
N GLU A 76 11.06 -6.45 7.86
CA GLU A 76 10.11 -5.50 7.27
C GLU A 76 9.45 -6.05 6.00
N GLN A 77 10.20 -6.85 5.24
CA GLN A 77 9.71 -7.60 4.08
C GLN A 77 8.67 -8.64 4.49
N GLU A 78 8.98 -9.52 5.46
CA GLU A 78 8.03 -10.51 5.98
C GLU A 78 6.76 -9.84 6.52
N ALA A 79 6.90 -8.78 7.33
CA ALA A 79 5.74 -8.04 7.84
C ALA A 79 4.91 -7.41 6.70
N SER A 80 5.53 -7.07 5.57
CA SER A 80 4.82 -6.58 4.38
C SER A 80 4.14 -7.69 3.59
N GLU A 81 4.76 -8.87 3.51
CA GLU A 81 4.15 -10.08 2.92
C GLU A 81 2.93 -10.51 3.73
N VAL A 82 3.02 -10.53 5.06
CA VAL A 82 1.90 -10.84 5.94
C VAL A 82 0.73 -9.89 5.73
N TYR A 83 1.02 -8.59 5.57
CA TYR A 83 -0.03 -7.61 5.24
C TYR A 83 -0.72 -7.93 3.92
N MET A 84 0.06 -8.26 2.89
CA MET A 84 -0.47 -8.65 1.59
C MET A 84 -1.26 -9.96 1.65
N LEU A 85 -0.77 -10.94 2.40
CA LEU A 85 -1.44 -12.21 2.65
C LEU A 85 -2.79 -12.00 3.34
N GLY A 86 -2.87 -11.13 4.35
CA GLY A 86 -4.13 -10.77 4.98
C GLY A 86 -5.16 -10.22 3.98
N ARG A 87 -4.73 -9.36 3.04
CA ARG A 87 -5.60 -8.86 1.97
C ARG A 87 -6.00 -9.93 0.97
N VAL A 88 -5.11 -10.88 0.65
CA VAL A 88 -5.44 -12.04 -0.20
C VAL A 88 -6.47 -12.94 0.47
N LEU A 89 -6.31 -13.24 1.76
CA LEU A 89 -7.28 -14.00 2.53
C LEU A 89 -8.65 -13.31 2.51
N TRP A 90 -8.69 -11.99 2.71
CA TRP A 90 -9.92 -11.22 2.57
C TRP A 90 -10.58 -11.42 1.19
N CYS A 91 -9.82 -11.30 0.10
CA CYS A 91 -10.34 -11.52 -1.25
C CYS A 91 -10.93 -12.91 -1.43
N ILE A 92 -10.25 -13.94 -0.90
CA ILE A 92 -10.71 -15.34 -0.98
C ILE A 92 -12.06 -15.50 -0.28
N PHE A 93 -12.18 -15.02 0.96
CA PHE A 93 -13.39 -15.25 1.77
C PHE A 93 -14.56 -14.35 1.37
N GLU A 94 -14.31 -13.14 0.90
CA GLU A 94 -15.36 -12.26 0.38
C GLU A 94 -15.75 -12.59 -1.08
N GLY A 95 -14.98 -13.43 -1.77
CA GLY A 95 -15.19 -13.74 -3.19
C GLY A 95 -14.92 -12.52 -4.09
N ALA A 96 -13.93 -11.71 -3.73
CA ALA A 96 -13.57 -10.48 -4.42
C ALA A 96 -12.30 -10.66 -5.25
N SER A 97 -12.26 -10.06 -6.45
CA SER A 97 -11.05 -10.08 -7.31
C SER A 97 -9.97 -9.10 -6.85
N ALA A 98 -10.35 -8.09 -6.07
CA ALA A 98 -9.45 -7.08 -5.51
C ALA A 98 -10.04 -6.54 -4.19
N PRO A 99 -9.21 -6.00 -3.28
CA PRO A 99 -9.70 -5.50 -2.00
C PRO A 99 -10.50 -4.20 -2.07
N GLN A 100 -10.50 -3.50 -3.21
CA GLN A 100 -11.31 -2.29 -3.43
C GLN A 100 -12.13 -2.44 -4.71
N GLN A 101 -13.41 -2.11 -4.63
CA GLN A 101 -14.31 -1.82 -5.74
C GLN A 101 -13.76 -0.58 -6.44
N ALA A 102 -13.33 -0.78 -7.68
CA ALA A 102 -12.88 0.26 -8.57
C ALA A 102 -11.75 1.15 -8.01
N ALA A 103 -10.49 0.81 -8.35
CA ALA A 103 -9.62 1.90 -8.75
C ALA A 103 -10.36 2.66 -9.88
N VAL A 104 -10.34 3.99 -9.88
CA VAL A 104 -11.00 4.90 -10.86
C VAL A 104 -10.86 4.48 -12.34
N TRP A 105 -9.94 3.57 -12.64
CA TRP A 105 -9.47 3.10 -13.93
C TRP A 105 -9.79 1.63 -14.25
N GLN A 106 -10.43 0.88 -13.34
CA GLN A 106 -10.75 -0.54 -13.52
C GLN A 106 -12.22 -0.83 -13.15
N SER A 107 -13.02 -1.22 -14.14
CA SER A 107 -14.33 -1.84 -13.94
C SER A 107 -14.17 -3.36 -14.08
N TYR A 108 -14.39 -4.12 -13.00
CA TYR A 108 -14.46 -5.57 -13.11
C TYR A 108 -15.84 -5.98 -13.65
N ARG A 109 -15.90 -7.11 -14.39
CA ARG A 109 -17.20 -7.64 -14.86
C ARG A 109 -18.15 -7.97 -13.69
N TRP A 110 -17.56 -8.30 -12.54
CA TRP A 110 -18.24 -8.55 -11.28
C TRP A 110 -17.53 -7.72 -10.21
N GLU A 111 -18.18 -6.66 -9.74
CA GLU A 111 -17.69 -5.88 -8.62
C GLU A 111 -18.15 -6.56 -7.33
N ALA A 112 -17.25 -6.70 -6.35
CA ALA A 112 -17.60 -7.25 -5.04
C ALA A 112 -18.67 -6.36 -4.39
N GLU A 113 -19.50 -6.88 -3.50
CA GLU A 113 -20.51 -6.08 -2.77
C GLU A 113 -19.93 -5.31 -1.58
N VAL A 114 -18.70 -5.66 -1.19
CA VAL A 114 -18.01 -5.13 -0.03
C VAL A 114 -16.59 -4.69 -0.40
N ASP A 115 -16.09 -3.65 0.27
CA ASP A 115 -14.74 -3.12 0.18
C ASP A 115 -13.93 -3.50 1.42
N PHE A 116 -12.65 -3.83 1.26
CA PHE A 116 -11.74 -3.98 2.39
C PHE A 116 -11.61 -2.65 3.14
N PRO A 117 -11.72 -2.62 4.48
CA PRO A 117 -11.65 -3.75 5.42
C PRO A 117 -12.99 -4.30 5.91
N ALA A 118 -14.12 -3.95 5.28
CA ALA A 118 -15.41 -4.49 5.68
C ALA A 118 -15.55 -5.97 5.29
N TYR A 119 -16.37 -6.70 6.03
CA TYR A 119 -16.61 -8.13 5.82
C TYR A 119 -18.11 -8.38 5.61
N LEU A 120 -18.43 -9.31 4.71
CA LEU A 120 -19.80 -9.77 4.50
C LEU A 120 -19.91 -11.29 4.70
N ARG A 121 -18.92 -12.04 4.23
CA ARG A 121 -18.93 -13.53 4.20
C ARG A 121 -17.88 -14.16 5.10
N THR A 122 -16.81 -13.44 5.42
CA THR A 122 -15.67 -13.98 6.17
C THR A 122 -16.07 -14.41 7.60
N PRO A 123 -15.74 -15.64 8.06
CA PRO A 123 -16.02 -16.07 9.44
C PRO A 123 -15.23 -15.26 10.49
N PRO A 124 -15.78 -15.02 11.70
CA PRO A 124 -15.16 -14.14 12.71
C PRO A 124 -13.71 -14.48 13.09
N LYS A 125 -13.35 -15.78 13.17
CA LYS A 125 -11.97 -16.19 13.47
C LYS A 125 -10.99 -15.79 12.37
N ILE A 126 -11.43 -15.87 11.10
CA ILE A 126 -10.65 -15.45 9.95
C ILE A 126 -10.57 -13.92 9.88
N GLN A 127 -11.67 -13.21 10.18
CA GLN A 127 -11.66 -11.74 10.29
C GLN A 127 -10.57 -11.27 11.27
N SER A 128 -10.51 -11.88 12.46
CA SER A 128 -9.49 -11.56 13.48
C SER A 128 -8.05 -11.81 13.01
N LEU A 129 -7.82 -12.88 12.24
CA LEU A 129 -6.51 -13.14 11.63
C LEU A 129 -6.17 -12.09 10.57
N ILE A 130 -7.10 -11.78 9.66
CA ILE A 130 -6.93 -10.76 8.62
C ILE A 130 -6.64 -9.38 9.25
N ASP A 131 -7.39 -9.01 10.29
CA ASP A 131 -7.22 -7.74 10.97
C ASP A 131 -5.83 -7.60 11.60
N ARG A 132 -5.29 -8.68 12.19
CA ARG A 132 -3.93 -8.71 12.73
C ARG A 132 -2.86 -8.68 11.65
N CYS A 133 -3.04 -9.42 10.56
CA CYS A 133 -2.16 -9.36 9.41
C CYS A 133 -2.09 -7.95 8.81
N THR A 134 -3.21 -7.23 8.83
CA THR A 134 -3.37 -5.92 8.18
C THR A 134 -3.26 -4.72 9.14
N ILE A 135 -2.68 -4.90 10.34
CA ILE A 135 -2.44 -3.79 11.27
C ILE A 135 -1.60 -2.71 10.58
N GLY A 136 -1.96 -1.44 10.84
CA GLY A 136 -1.36 -0.27 10.22
C GLY A 136 -2.00 0.13 8.89
N ARG A 137 -3.01 -0.61 8.39
CA ARG A 137 -3.78 -0.23 7.19
C ARG A 137 -4.23 1.23 7.27
N ARG A 138 -4.15 1.93 6.13
CA ARG A 138 -4.53 3.34 6.00
C ARG A 138 -5.77 3.48 5.11
N ALA A 139 -6.55 4.53 5.34
CA ALA A 139 -7.69 4.84 4.50
C ALA A 139 -7.22 5.28 3.10
N THR A 140 -7.77 4.66 2.06
CA THR A 140 -7.44 4.97 0.66
C THR A 140 -8.24 6.16 0.16
N LEU A 141 -7.79 6.80 -0.92
CA LEU A 141 -8.56 7.84 -1.59
C LEU A 141 -9.86 7.27 -2.17
N GLY A 142 -9.81 6.01 -2.64
CA GLY A 142 -10.97 5.26 -3.12
C GLY A 142 -12.09 5.09 -2.09
N ASN A 143 -11.83 5.30 -0.80
CA ASN A 143 -12.88 5.31 0.24
C ASN A 143 -13.67 6.62 0.26
N GLN A 144 -13.11 7.71 -0.27
CA GLN A 144 -13.73 9.04 -0.29
C GLN A 144 -14.28 9.38 -1.68
N ILE A 145 -13.56 9.01 -2.74
CA ILE A 145 -13.85 9.37 -4.12
C ILE A 145 -14.02 8.08 -4.93
N GLY A 146 -15.16 7.95 -5.59
CA GLY A 146 -15.49 6.84 -6.48
C GLY A 146 -15.82 7.32 -7.88
N ARG A 147 -16.28 6.39 -8.73
CA ARG A 147 -16.71 6.67 -10.10
C ARG A 147 -18.18 6.30 -10.28
N ASP A 148 -18.97 7.19 -10.87
CA ASP A 148 -20.33 6.94 -11.36
C ASP A 148 -20.33 7.15 -12.89
N GLY A 149 -20.30 6.04 -13.64
CA GLY A 149 -20.16 6.06 -15.11
C GLY A 149 -18.87 6.75 -15.57
N ASN A 150 -19.00 7.94 -16.17
CA ASN A 150 -17.85 8.73 -16.65
C ASN A 150 -17.47 9.90 -15.73
N ARG A 151 -17.96 9.93 -14.49
CA ARG A 151 -17.73 11.04 -13.54
C ARG A 151 -17.10 10.53 -12.26
N LEU A 152 -16.23 11.35 -11.68
CA LEU A 152 -15.79 11.18 -10.30
C LEU A 152 -16.84 11.76 -9.36
N VAL A 153 -17.11 11.07 -8.26
CA VAL A 153 -18.11 11.46 -7.26
C VAL A 153 -17.58 11.18 -5.85
N PHE A 154 -18.06 11.91 -4.86
CA PHE A 154 -17.81 11.54 -3.46
C PHE A 154 -18.67 10.34 -3.08
N LYS A 155 -18.08 9.32 -2.45
CA LYS A 155 -18.83 8.18 -1.91
C LYS A 155 -19.78 8.68 -0.81
N GLY A 156 -21.07 8.30 -0.88
CA GLY A 156 -22.09 8.68 0.10
C GLY A 156 -22.75 10.05 -0.11
N TYR A 157 -22.25 10.87 -1.04
CA TYR A 157 -22.91 12.12 -1.46
C TYR A 157 -23.46 11.91 -2.89
N GLY A 158 -24.74 12.25 -3.11
CA GLY A 158 -25.40 12.08 -4.41
C GLY A 158 -24.72 12.86 -5.55
N LYS A 159 -25.28 12.75 -6.77
CA LYS A 159 -24.75 13.16 -8.10
C LYS A 159 -24.18 14.58 -8.31
N MET A 160 -23.97 15.39 -7.27
CA MET A 160 -23.40 16.72 -7.36
C MET A 160 -22.17 16.86 -6.44
N ALA A 161 -21.01 16.47 -6.95
CA ALA A 161 -19.74 16.97 -6.45
C ALA A 161 -19.18 17.94 -7.50
N ASP A 162 -18.85 19.17 -7.11
CA ASP A 162 -18.13 20.11 -7.98
C ASP A 162 -16.74 19.50 -8.31
N PRO A 163 -16.32 19.45 -9.58
CA PRO A 163 -14.95 19.09 -9.96
C PRO A 163 -13.85 19.85 -9.19
N GLY A 164 -14.11 21.08 -8.75
CA GLY A 164 -13.23 21.85 -7.85
C GLY A 164 -13.02 21.19 -6.49
N ASP A 165 -14.10 20.68 -5.89
CA ASP A 165 -14.07 20.05 -4.57
C ASP A 165 -13.35 18.70 -4.60
N ILE A 166 -13.56 17.90 -5.64
CA ILE A 166 -12.90 16.61 -5.82
C ILE A 166 -11.38 16.78 -5.90
N ARG A 167 -10.91 17.76 -6.70
CA ARG A 167 -9.47 18.05 -6.80
C ARG A 167 -8.90 18.53 -5.48
N THR A 168 -9.62 19.39 -4.78
CA THR A 168 -9.22 19.89 -3.45
C THR A 168 -9.13 18.75 -2.43
N ALA A 169 -10.11 17.85 -2.40
CA ALA A 169 -10.13 16.69 -1.52
C ALA A 169 -8.98 15.72 -1.84
N ALA A 170 -8.76 15.40 -3.12
CA ALA A 170 -7.65 14.56 -3.55
C ALA A 170 -6.29 15.17 -3.18
N ALA A 171 -6.10 16.47 -3.44
CA ALA A 171 -4.87 17.17 -3.07
C ALA A 171 -4.65 17.18 -1.56
N THR A 172 -5.71 17.39 -0.76
CA THR A 172 -5.64 17.36 0.71
C THR A 172 -5.27 15.98 1.23
N TRP A 173 -5.86 14.93 0.64
CA TRP A 173 -5.55 13.55 0.97
C TRP A 173 -4.08 13.23 0.66
N TRP A 174 -3.60 13.54 -0.55
CA TRP A 174 -2.22 13.30 -0.95
C TRP A 174 -1.22 14.04 -0.07
N LYS A 175 -1.47 15.33 0.25
CA LYS A 175 -0.63 16.08 1.19
C LYS A 175 -0.51 15.40 2.55
N ARG A 176 -1.61 14.86 3.07
CA ARG A 176 -1.62 14.13 4.34
C ARG A 176 -0.84 12.81 4.26
N GLU A 177 -0.97 12.08 3.15
CA GLU A 177 -0.26 10.81 2.96
C GLU A 177 1.24 11.00 2.80
N VAL A 178 1.67 12.02 2.03
CA VAL A 178 3.09 12.38 1.90
C VAL A 178 3.66 12.84 3.23
N ALA A 179 2.97 13.74 3.95
CA ALA A 179 3.43 14.21 5.26
C ALA A 179 3.56 13.06 6.28
N TRP A 180 2.63 12.10 6.24
CA TRP A 180 2.76 10.90 7.06
C TRP A 180 3.95 10.03 6.65
N ALA A 181 4.17 9.84 5.34
CA ALA A 181 5.30 9.05 4.84
C ALA A 181 6.64 9.68 5.25
N GLU A 182 6.78 11.00 5.14
CA GLU A 182 7.96 11.73 5.58
C GLU A 182 8.22 11.54 7.08
N ALA A 183 7.19 11.72 7.91
CA ALA A 183 7.31 11.55 9.36
C ALA A 183 7.65 10.11 9.75
N PHE A 184 7.01 9.14 9.10
CA PHE A 184 7.26 7.72 9.30
C PHE A 184 8.70 7.34 8.93
N LEU A 185 9.17 7.75 7.75
CA LEU A 185 10.53 7.44 7.29
C LEU A 185 11.59 8.18 8.10
N THR A 186 11.35 9.43 8.50
CA THR A 186 12.26 10.16 9.40
C THR A 186 12.40 9.45 10.75
N THR A 187 11.28 9.00 11.33
CA THR A 187 11.28 8.23 12.59
C THR A 187 12.00 6.90 12.44
N ARG A 188 11.75 6.19 11.32
CA ARG A 188 12.40 4.93 10.99
C ARG A 188 13.92 5.09 10.88
N GLU A 189 14.40 6.02 10.07
CA GLU A 189 15.83 6.23 9.84
C GLU A 189 16.53 6.70 11.12
N GLY A 190 15.92 7.63 11.86
CA GLY A 190 16.44 8.07 13.15
C GLY A 190 16.57 6.90 14.13
N SER A 191 15.54 6.06 14.25
CA SER A 191 15.55 4.89 15.13
C SER A 191 16.53 3.80 14.66
N LYS A 192 16.65 3.59 13.34
CA LYS A 192 17.60 2.64 12.76
C LYS A 192 19.04 3.04 13.06
N SER A 193 19.36 4.33 12.98
CA SER A 193 20.72 4.84 13.21
C SER A 193 21.25 4.56 14.62
N VAL A 194 20.34 4.40 15.60
CA VAL A 194 20.66 4.07 17.01
C VAL A 194 20.34 2.62 17.38
N GLY A 195 19.98 1.77 16.40
CA GLY A 195 19.66 0.35 16.62
C GLY A 195 18.33 0.10 17.35
N GLY A 196 17.47 1.11 17.50
CA GLY A 196 16.22 1.04 18.25
C GLY A 196 14.97 0.79 17.39
N TRP A 197 15.11 0.59 16.08
CA TRP A 197 13.97 0.39 15.20
C TRP A 197 13.37 -1.01 15.36
N ASP A 198 12.08 -1.07 15.70
CA ASP A 198 11.30 -2.29 15.57
C ASP A 198 10.96 -2.52 14.09
N GLU A 199 11.67 -3.47 13.48
CA GLU A 199 11.47 -3.89 12.10
C GLU A 199 10.03 -4.44 11.86
N ASN A 200 9.36 -4.89 12.91
CA ASN A 200 7.93 -5.20 12.93
C ASN A 200 7.11 -4.09 13.63
N HIS A 201 7.37 -2.82 13.31
CA HIS A 201 6.69 -1.64 13.87
C HIS A 201 5.16 -1.73 14.09
N PHE A 202 4.43 -2.51 13.28
CA PHE A 202 2.98 -2.67 13.39
C PHE A 202 2.54 -3.90 14.19
N GLY A 203 3.47 -4.69 14.73
CA GLY A 203 3.19 -5.88 15.53
C GLY A 203 2.40 -6.96 14.77
N ARG A 204 2.69 -7.15 13.48
CA ARG A 204 2.02 -8.18 12.66
C ARG A 204 2.53 -9.57 13.05
N PRO A 205 1.72 -10.63 12.93
CA PRO A 205 2.23 -11.99 13.05
C PRO A 205 3.30 -12.26 11.98
N SER A 206 4.17 -13.23 12.23
CA SER A 206 5.06 -13.82 11.22
C SER A 206 4.27 -14.69 10.24
N LEU A 207 4.86 -15.01 9.09
CA LEU A 207 4.24 -15.94 8.12
C LEU A 207 3.98 -17.30 8.75
N GLN A 208 4.91 -17.78 9.58
CA GLN A 208 4.78 -19.06 10.28
C GLN A 208 3.62 -19.05 11.28
N GLU A 209 3.42 -17.95 12.01
CA GLU A 209 2.28 -17.81 12.92
C GLU A 209 0.95 -17.79 12.17
N VAL A 210 0.88 -17.09 11.03
CA VAL A 210 -0.31 -17.10 10.17
C VAL A 210 -0.62 -18.51 9.67
N MET A 211 0.38 -19.25 9.19
CA MET A 211 0.20 -20.65 8.76
C MET A 211 -0.31 -21.54 9.90
N ASN A 212 0.34 -21.48 11.06
CA ASN A 212 -0.05 -22.28 12.23
C ASN A 212 -1.50 -22.00 12.66
N GLU A 213 -1.96 -20.76 12.52
CA GLU A 213 -3.34 -20.41 12.81
C GLU A 213 -4.34 -20.90 11.77
N LEU A 214 -4.01 -20.80 10.48
CA LEU A 214 -4.83 -21.36 9.42
C LEU A 214 -4.98 -22.88 9.59
N ASP A 215 -3.91 -23.59 9.91
CA ASP A 215 -3.95 -25.04 10.17
C ASP A 215 -4.86 -25.40 11.35
N LYS A 216 -4.78 -24.63 12.45
CA LYS A 216 -5.67 -24.80 13.60
C LYS A 216 -7.14 -24.56 13.25
N LEU A 217 -7.42 -23.62 12.35
CA LEU A 217 -8.78 -23.34 11.91
C LEU A 217 -9.29 -24.45 10.99
N CYS A 218 -8.46 -24.95 10.07
CA CYS A 218 -8.80 -26.08 9.20
C CYS A 218 -9.10 -27.35 10.01
N ALA A 219 -8.34 -27.64 11.07
CA ALA A 219 -8.55 -28.81 11.92
C ALA A 219 -9.85 -28.77 12.76
N GLN A 220 -10.58 -27.65 12.75
CA GLN A 220 -11.85 -27.48 13.46
C GLN A 220 -13.08 -27.68 12.56
N PHE A 221 -12.87 -27.95 11.26
CA PHE A 221 -13.89 -28.27 10.27
C PHE A 221 -13.76 -29.73 9.82
#